data_AF-A0A5D3F7M5-F1
#
_entry.id   AF-A0A5D3F7M5-F1
#
_cell.length_a   1.000
_cell.length_b   1.000
_cell.length_c   1.000
_cell.angle_alpha   90.00
_cell.angle_beta   90.00
_cell.angle_gamma   90.00
#
_symmetry.space_group_name_H-M   'P 1'
#
loop_
_entity.id
_entity.type
_entity.pdbx_description
1 polymer ?
#
loop_
_entity_poly.entity_id
_entity_poly.type
_entity_poly.pdbx_seq_one_letter_code
_entity_poly.pdbx_strand_id
1 'polypeptide(L)'
;MTPVVTPGDAQAGREGWKRADRARTIRLQHWEYDAEGIGGLDYDVGAVLVRSASVVGEGELAATLEAWGLHAGRFRYPWETDDPR
;
A
#
# COMPACT_ATOMS: atom_id res chain seq x y z
N MET A 1 0.79 1.86 0.14
CA MET A 1 1.72 0.83 -0.40
C MET A 1 1.69 0.89 -1.91
N THR A 2 2.84 0.88 -2.58
CA THR A 2 2.90 1.04 -4.04
C THR A 2 3.96 0.10 -4.64
N PRO A 3 3.61 -0.80 -5.58
CA PRO A 3 4.60 -1.58 -6.31
C PRO A 3 5.55 -0.67 -7.12
N VAL A 4 6.83 -1.03 -7.18
CA VAL A 4 7.79 -0.35 -8.05
C VAL A 4 7.52 -0.76 -9.50
N VAL A 5 7.33 0.23 -10.38
CA VAL A 5 7.09 0.02 -11.81
C VAL A 5 8.41 -0.31 -12.50
N THR A 6 8.40 -1.41 -13.26
CA THR A 6 9.55 -1.91 -14.02
C THR A 6 9.24 -1.94 -15.52
N PRO A 7 10.26 -2.04 -16.40
CA PRO A 7 10.01 -2.22 -17.83
C PRO A 7 9.12 -3.44 -18.17
N GLY A 8 9.19 -4.49 -17.35
CA GLY A 8 8.30 -5.65 -17.49
C GLY A 8 6.82 -5.30 -17.29
N ASP A 9 6.51 -4.28 -16.48
CA ASP A 9 5.13 -3.83 -16.28
C ASP A 9 4.57 -3.14 -17.50
N ALA A 10 5.41 -2.33 -18.15
CA ALA A 10 5.05 -1.70 -19.42
C ALA A 10 4.81 -2.76 -20.51
N GLN A 11 5.62 -3.83 -20.54
CA GLN A 11 5.42 -4.93 -21.49
C GLN A 11 4.14 -5.71 -21.23
N ALA A 12 3.91 -6.13 -19.98
CA ALA A 12 2.69 -6.85 -19.62
C ALA A 12 1.44 -6.03 -19.94
N GLY A 13 1.47 -4.72 -19.62
CA GLY A 13 0.39 -3.79 -19.97
C GLY A 13 0.15 -3.69 -21.48
N ARG A 14 1.21 -3.63 -22.30
CA ARG A 14 1.09 -3.67 -23.77
C ARG A 14 0.49 -4.98 -24.28
N GLU A 15 0.79 -6.09 -23.63
CA GLU A 15 0.31 -7.43 -23.98
C GLU A 15 -1.06 -7.76 -23.35
N GLY A 16 -1.66 -6.84 -22.59
CA GLY A 16 -3.00 -7.00 -22.02
C GLY A 16 -3.07 -7.85 -20.75
N TRP A 17 -1.94 -8.13 -20.09
CA TRP A 17 -1.89 -8.87 -18.83
C TRP A 17 -1.13 -8.09 -17.74
N LYS A 18 -1.30 -8.49 -16.48
CA LYS A 18 -0.53 -7.94 -15.35
C LYS A 18 0.50 -8.97 -14.91
N ARG A 19 1.73 -8.57 -14.61
CA ARG A 19 2.72 -9.57 -14.16
C ARG A 19 2.33 -10.14 -12.80
N ALA A 20 2.45 -11.47 -12.70
CA ALA A 20 2.14 -12.27 -11.52
C ALA A 20 3.39 -12.72 -10.73
N ASP A 21 4.55 -12.08 -10.96
CA ASP A 21 5.76 -12.40 -10.21
C ASP A 21 5.58 -12.08 -8.72
N ARG A 22 5.90 -13.05 -7.86
CA ARG A 22 5.77 -12.91 -6.39
C ARG A 22 6.90 -12.11 -5.75
N ALA A 23 7.98 -11.81 -6.48
CA ALA A 23 9.17 -11.11 -6.00
C ALA A 23 9.17 -9.61 -6.35
N ARG A 24 7.99 -8.97 -6.31
CA ARG A 24 7.82 -7.55 -6.64
C ARG A 24 8.44 -6.67 -5.56
N THR A 25 9.23 -5.67 -5.97
CA THR A 25 9.61 -4.61 -5.04
C THR A 25 8.41 -3.71 -4.76
N ILE A 26 8.19 -3.42 -3.49
CA ILE A 26 7.07 -2.65 -2.98
C ILE A 26 7.62 -1.52 -2.12
N ARG A 27 7.16 -0.29 -2.40
CA ARG A 27 7.37 0.86 -1.52
C ARG A 27 6.26 0.92 -0.48
N LEU A 28 6.65 0.80 0.79
CA LEU A 28 5.77 0.93 1.94
C LEU A 28 5.98 2.30 2.60
N GLN A 29 4.89 2.98 2.92
CA GLN A 29 4.88 4.29 3.59
C GLN A 29 3.77 4.27 4.65
N HIS A 30 4.09 4.71 5.85
CA HIS A 30 3.17 4.87 6.96
C HIS A 30 2.99 6.36 7.24
N TRP A 31 1.75 6.82 7.08
CA TRP A 31 1.34 8.19 7.31
C TRP A 31 0.44 8.25 8.54
N GLU A 32 0.65 9.27 9.35
CA GLU A 32 -0.28 9.66 10.42
C GLU A 32 -1.00 10.94 9.99
N TYR A 33 -2.25 11.07 10.45
CA TYR A 33 -3.11 12.20 10.12
C TYR A 33 -3.55 12.86 11.43
N ASP A 34 -3.58 14.19 11.44
CA ASP A 34 -4.26 14.93 12.49
C ASP A 34 -5.78 14.71 12.36
N ALA A 35 -6.40 14.16 13.40
CA ALA A 35 -7.82 13.81 13.41
C ALA A 35 -8.73 15.05 13.25
N GLU A 36 -8.25 16.24 13.63
CA GLU A 36 -8.98 17.51 13.45
C GLU A 36 -8.91 18.03 12.02
N GLY A 37 -7.98 17.53 11.20
CA GLY A 37 -7.79 17.89 9.79
C GLY A 37 -8.54 17.00 8.80
N ILE A 38 -9.15 15.89 9.25
CA ILE A 38 -9.94 14.96 8.40
C ILE A 38 -11.37 15.52 8.19
N GLY A 39 -11.45 16.81 7.83
CA GLY A 39 -12.69 17.54 7.60
C GLY A 39 -12.66 18.19 6.23
N GLY A 40 -12.80 17.40 5.16
CA GLY A 40 -12.82 17.92 3.78
C GLY A 40 -12.49 16.85 2.73
N LEU A 41 -12.50 17.26 1.45
CA LEU A 41 -12.07 16.43 0.31
C LEU A 41 -10.55 16.32 0.19
N ASP A 42 -9.80 17.01 1.04
CA ASP A 42 -8.35 17.06 0.99
C ASP A 42 -7.75 16.21 2.12
N TYR A 43 -7.40 14.98 1.75
CA TYR A 43 -6.96 13.95 2.70
C TYR A 43 -5.46 14.05 3.02
N ASP A 44 -4.72 15.02 2.50
CA ASP A 44 -3.28 15.18 2.77
C ASP A 44 -2.96 16.35 3.72
N VAL A 45 -3.94 17.20 4.05
CA VAL A 45 -3.76 18.28 5.03
C VAL A 45 -3.48 17.69 6.40
N GLY A 46 -2.29 17.96 6.93
CA GLY A 46 -1.83 17.44 8.22
C GLY A 46 -1.28 16.01 8.17
N ALA A 47 -1.07 15.43 6.99
CA ALA A 47 -0.45 14.12 6.85
C ALA A 47 1.07 14.19 7.10
N VAL A 48 1.57 13.37 8.00
CA VAL A 48 3.01 13.25 8.29
C VAL A 48 3.50 11.86 7.94
N LEU A 49 4.54 11.78 7.10
CA LEU A 49 5.21 10.50 6.82
C LEU A 49 6.06 10.11 8.03
N VAL A 50 5.64 9.05 8.72
CA VAL A 50 6.31 8.58 9.95
C VAL A 50 7.39 7.56 9.63
N ARG A 51 7.14 6.63 8.70
CA ARG A 51 8.09 5.57 8.31
C ARG A 51 7.96 5.23 6.83
N SER A 52 9.06 4.86 6.20
CA SER A 52 9.07 4.29 4.84
C SER A 52 10.08 3.17 4.68
N ALA A 53 9.80 2.22 3.80
CA ALA A 53 10.68 1.10 3.47
C ALA A 53 10.46 0.61 2.03
N SER A 54 11.46 -0.07 1.48
CA SER A 54 11.36 -0.83 0.23
C SER A 54 11.54 -2.31 0.57
N VAL A 55 10.60 -3.14 0.15
CA VAL A 55 10.56 -4.58 0.47
C VAL A 55 10.36 -5.39 -0.81
N VAL A 56 10.81 -6.64 -0.83
CA VAL A 56 10.68 -7.54 -1.98
C VAL A 56 9.73 -8.70 -1.64
N GLY A 57 8.60 -8.74 -2.35
CA GLY A 57 7.62 -9.80 -2.25
C GLY A 57 6.80 -9.79 -0.95
N GLU A 58 5.92 -10.78 -0.83
CA GLU A 58 4.94 -10.86 0.26
C GLU A 58 5.58 -11.16 1.62
N GLY A 59 6.64 -11.96 1.66
CA GLY A 59 7.31 -12.33 2.92
C GLY A 59 7.98 -11.16 3.62
N GLU A 60 8.77 -10.37 2.89
CA GLU A 60 9.41 -9.17 3.45
C GLU A 60 8.39 -8.08 3.78
N LEU A 61 7.32 -7.98 2.99
CA LEU A 61 6.21 -7.09 3.28
C LEU A 61 5.54 -7.45 4.62
N ALA A 62 5.19 -8.72 4.82
CA ALA A 62 4.57 -9.18 6.07
C ALA A 62 5.49 -8.92 7.28
N ALA A 63 6.77 -9.27 7.17
CA ALA A 63 7.74 -9.04 8.24
C ALA A 63 7.91 -7.55 8.57
N THR A 64 7.92 -6.68 7.54
CA THR A 64 8.05 -5.22 7.74
C THR A 64 6.80 -4.64 8.40
N LEU A 65 5.61 -5.09 8.01
CA LEU A 65 4.36 -4.68 8.64
C LEU A 65 4.32 -5.10 10.12
N GLU A 66 4.68 -6.34 10.43
CA GLU A 66 4.77 -6.83 11.81
C GLU A 66 5.77 -6.04 12.65
N ALA A 67 6.96 -5.74 12.10
CA ALA A 67 7.96 -4.90 12.77
C ALA A 67 7.45 -3.47 13.05
N TRP A 68 6.49 -2.98 12.26
CA TRP A 68 5.85 -1.68 12.49
C TRP A 68 4.65 -1.77 13.47
N GLY A 69 4.32 -2.97 13.96
CA GLY A 69 3.15 -3.22 14.80
C GLY A 69 1.83 -3.26 14.02
N LEU A 70 1.91 -3.36 12.69
CA LEU A 70 0.77 -3.39 11.78
C LEU A 70 0.53 -4.83 11.34
N HIS A 71 -0.60 -5.42 11.73
CA HIS A 71 -0.95 -6.75 11.22
C HIS A 71 -1.72 -6.63 9.91
N ALA A 72 -1.37 -7.47 8.93
CA ALA A 72 -2.03 -7.51 7.63
C ALA A 72 -3.56 -7.67 7.75
N GLY A 73 -4.03 -8.49 8.70
CA GLY A 73 -5.46 -8.70 8.97
C GLY A 73 -6.19 -7.51 9.62
N ARG A 74 -5.49 -6.40 9.94
CA ARG A 74 -6.13 -5.16 10.40
C ARG A 74 -6.42 -4.19 9.26
N PHE A 75 -5.83 -4.38 8.09
CA PHE A 75 -6.19 -3.61 6.91
C PHE A 75 -7.50 -4.18 6.37
N ARG A 76 -8.59 -3.40 6.47
CA ARG A 76 -9.81 -3.71 5.74
C ARG A 76 -9.64 -3.28 4.30
N TYR A 77 -9.91 -4.19 3.39
CA TYR A 77 -9.95 -3.85 1.99
C TYR A 77 -11.30 -3.20 1.67
N PRO A 78 -11.38 -2.25 0.71
CA PRO A 78 -12.63 -1.58 0.36
C PRO A 78 -13.78 -2.55 0.02
N TRP A 79 -13.48 -3.70 -0.59
CA TRP A 79 -14.49 -4.74 -0.91
C TRP A 79 -14.92 -5.58 0.31
N GLU A 80 -14.27 -5.46 1.46
CA GLU A 80 -14.70 -6.05 2.74
C GLU A 80 -15.62 -5.10 3.54
N THR A 81 -15.73 -3.84 3.10
CA THR A 81 -16.54 -2.80 3.74
C THR A 81 -17.70 -2.31 2.88
N ASP A 82 -17.94 -2.92 1.71
CA ASP A 82 -19.21 -2.75 0.99
C ASP A 82 -20.34 -3.36 1.86
N ASP A 83 -20.84 -2.57 2.80
CA ASP A 83 -22.20 -2.66 3.36
C ASP A 83 -23.10 -1.95 2.32
N PRO A 84 -23.80 -2.66 1.42
CA PRO A 84 -24.86 -2.07 0.62
C PRO A 84 -26.08 -1.84 1.51
N ARG A 85 -26.10 -0.72 2.24
CA ARG A 85 -27.32 -0.14 2.78
C ARG A 85 -27.42 1.34 2.46
#